data_AF-A0A7K2P1H0-F1
#
_entry.id   AF-A0A7K2P1H0-F1
#
_cell.length_a   1.000
_cell.length_b   1.000
_cell.length_c   1.000
_cell.angle_alpha   90.00
_cell.angle_beta   90.00
_cell.angle_gamma   90.00
#
_symmetry.space_group_name_H-M   'P 1'
#
loop_
_entity.id
_entity.type
_entity.pdbx_description
1 polymer ?
#
loop_
_entity_poly.entity_id
_entity_poly.type
_entity_poly.pdbx_seq_one_letter_code
_entity_poly.pdbx_strand_id
1 'polypeptide(L)'
;VTTYTEIGPDATLTPLTTNTIGDTDGTAAIATLRAGRPEPRQVLAAVGELYARGRRVDWDAFFGGRPGRSVSVDLPTYAFQRDRYWLDVTEAAADASGLGLTPTDHPILGATLDLADGEQTVFTSRLSLRTHPWLADHTVAGTTLLPGTGFVELAVLAGQRLGCPRVEELTLSAPLVLPERDGVRVQLVVGEADGAGRRAVDVYARPDGGDETPGAVAEARQWTALAKGVLAPAAGTGTAADGLPVWPPTGASEVPLDGAYDRL
;
A
#
# COMPACT_ATOMS: atom_id res chain seq x y z
N VAL A 1 1.72 -44.93 -27.69
CA VAL A 1 1.48 -45.59 -26.38
C VAL A 1 2.77 -45.51 -25.59
N THR A 2 2.74 -45.06 -24.33
CA THR A 2 3.95 -44.80 -23.51
C THR A 2 4.03 -45.65 -22.24
N THR A 3 3.10 -46.59 -22.05
CA THR A 3 3.04 -47.46 -20.88
C THR A 3 2.43 -48.79 -21.29
N TYR A 4 3.14 -49.87 -21.01
CA TYR A 4 2.75 -51.25 -21.32
C TYR A 4 2.60 -52.00 -20.00
N THR A 5 1.61 -52.88 -19.91
CA THR A 5 1.35 -53.66 -18.70
C THR A 5 1.30 -55.14 -19.02
N GLU A 6 2.16 -55.92 -18.36
CA GLU A 6 2.10 -57.38 -18.41
C GLU A 6 1.18 -57.89 -17.31
N ILE A 7 0.07 -58.52 -17.73
CA ILE A 7 -0.88 -59.19 -16.84
C ILE A 7 -0.56 -60.68 -16.87
N GLY A 8 -0.09 -61.21 -15.74
CA GLY A 8 0.29 -62.60 -15.64
C GLY A 8 0.94 -62.90 -14.29
N PRO A 9 1.28 -64.17 -14.00
CA PRO A 9 1.85 -64.60 -12.73
C PRO A 9 3.31 -64.18 -12.51
N ASP A 10 3.97 -63.66 -13.55
CA ASP A 10 5.37 -63.22 -13.51
C ASP A 10 5.63 -62.04 -14.47
N ALA A 11 6.89 -61.63 -14.62
CA ALA A 11 7.33 -60.48 -15.42
C ALA A 11 8.15 -60.87 -16.66
N THR A 12 7.73 -61.90 -17.40
CA THR A 12 8.49 -62.48 -18.51
C THR A 12 8.50 -61.62 -19.77
N LEU A 13 7.36 -61.01 -20.11
CA LEU A 13 7.18 -60.18 -21.30
C LEU A 13 7.68 -58.76 -21.08
N THR A 14 7.77 -58.30 -19.84
CA THR A 14 8.24 -56.97 -19.46
C THR A 14 9.63 -56.64 -20.03
N PRO A 15 10.71 -57.44 -19.77
CA PRO A 15 12.02 -57.16 -20.33
C PRO A 15 12.06 -57.30 -21.86
N LEU A 16 11.29 -58.24 -22.43
CA LEU A 16 11.18 -58.40 -23.88
C LEU A 16 10.50 -57.19 -24.54
N THR A 17 9.48 -56.64 -23.88
CA THR A 17 8.77 -55.43 -24.31
C THR A 17 9.73 -54.26 -24.27
N THR A 18 10.46 -54.06 -23.17
CA THR A 18 11.49 -53.00 -23.05
C THR A 18 12.54 -53.11 -24.16
N ASN A 19 13.06 -54.32 -24.44
CA ASN A 19 14.04 -54.53 -25.51
C ASN A 19 13.47 -54.26 -26.92
N THR A 20 12.18 -54.53 -27.13
CA THR A 20 11.51 -54.35 -28.43
C THR A 20 11.21 -52.89 -28.71
N ILE A 21 10.75 -52.15 -27.68
CA ILE A 21 10.40 -50.72 -27.82
C ILE A 21 11.63 -49.80 -27.78
N GLY A 22 12.78 -50.31 -27.30
CA GLY A 22 14.00 -49.53 -27.11
C GLY A 22 13.91 -48.55 -25.94
N ASP A 23 15.05 -48.04 -25.49
CA ASP A 23 15.09 -47.03 -24.43
C ASP A 23 14.67 -45.66 -24.98
N THR A 24 13.35 -45.46 -25.05
CA THR A 24 12.74 -44.22 -25.51
C THR A 24 12.25 -43.43 -24.30
N ASP A 25 12.64 -42.16 -24.21
CA ASP A 25 12.24 -41.26 -23.13
C ASP A 25 10.73 -41.32 -22.87
N GLY A 26 10.38 -41.61 -21.62
CA GLY A 26 9.00 -41.65 -21.18
C GLY A 26 8.23 -42.92 -21.56
N THR A 27 8.87 -44.00 -22.02
CA THR A 27 8.23 -45.34 -22.15
C THR A 27 8.52 -46.22 -20.93
N ALA A 28 7.59 -47.14 -20.60
CA ALA A 28 7.79 -48.13 -19.52
C ALA A 28 6.95 -49.38 -19.73
N ALA A 29 7.47 -50.53 -19.30
CA ALA A 29 6.75 -51.79 -19.20
C ALA A 29 6.66 -52.21 -17.72
N ILE A 30 5.44 -52.48 -17.25
CA ILE A 30 5.12 -52.73 -15.83
C ILE A 30 4.48 -54.11 -15.70
N ALA A 31 5.04 -54.98 -14.86
CA ALA A 31 4.46 -56.29 -14.57
C ALA A 31 3.52 -56.21 -13.36
N THR A 32 2.35 -56.86 -13.43
CA THR A 32 1.41 -56.91 -12.30
C THR A 32 1.82 -57.90 -11.21
N LEU A 33 2.53 -58.98 -11.55
CA LEU A 33 3.04 -59.98 -10.60
C LEU A 33 4.48 -60.38 -10.92
N ARG A 34 5.16 -60.98 -9.93
CA ARG A 34 6.48 -61.59 -10.06
C ARG A 34 6.52 -62.85 -9.21
N ALA A 35 7.12 -63.91 -9.74
CA ALA A 35 7.27 -65.16 -9.02
C ALA A 35 8.00 -64.96 -7.68
N GLY A 36 7.52 -65.64 -6.63
CA GLY A 36 8.12 -65.57 -5.28
C GLY A 36 7.88 -64.26 -4.53
N ARG A 37 7.00 -63.37 -5.01
CA ARG A 37 6.61 -62.13 -4.31
C ARG A 37 5.13 -62.14 -3.91
N PRO A 38 4.75 -61.51 -2.79
CA PRO A 38 3.35 -61.42 -2.38
C PRO A 38 2.50 -60.70 -3.42
N GLU A 39 1.51 -61.39 -3.99
CA GLU A 39 0.66 -60.89 -5.07
C GLU A 39 -0.01 -59.54 -4.73
N PRO A 40 -0.61 -59.34 -3.53
CA PRO A 40 -1.28 -58.06 -3.23
C PRO A 40 -0.33 -56.86 -3.27
N ARG A 41 0.92 -57.04 -2.83
CA ARG A 41 1.93 -55.97 -2.86
C ARG A 41 2.36 -55.66 -4.29
N GLN A 42 2.52 -56.69 -5.12
CA GLN A 42 2.93 -56.52 -6.51
C GLN A 42 1.88 -55.78 -7.33
N VAL A 43 0.60 -56.16 -7.17
CA VAL A 43 -0.50 -55.49 -7.87
C VAL A 43 -0.63 -54.04 -7.42
N LEU A 44 -0.56 -53.76 -6.11
CA LEU A 44 -0.63 -52.38 -5.59
C LEU A 44 0.53 -51.52 -6.05
N ALA A 45 1.74 -52.07 -6.10
CA ALA A 45 2.90 -51.36 -6.63
C ALA A 45 2.73 -51.03 -8.12
N ALA A 46 2.24 -51.99 -8.92
CA ALA A 46 1.97 -51.78 -10.34
C ALA A 46 0.89 -50.70 -10.56
N VAL A 47 -0.18 -50.70 -9.77
CA VAL A 47 -1.21 -49.63 -9.80
C VAL A 47 -0.63 -48.28 -9.41
N GLY A 48 0.22 -48.23 -8.38
CA GLY A 48 0.90 -47.01 -7.96
C GLY A 48 1.82 -46.45 -9.04
N GLU A 49 2.57 -47.32 -9.73
CA GLU A 49 3.44 -46.93 -10.85
C GLU A 49 2.62 -46.43 -12.05
N LEU A 50 1.53 -47.11 -12.39
CA LEU A 50 0.59 -46.65 -13.42
C LEU A 50 0.01 -45.27 -13.07
N TYR A 51 -0.39 -45.05 -11.82
CA TYR A 51 -0.92 -43.77 -11.34
C TYR A 51 0.13 -42.66 -11.42
N ALA A 52 1.36 -42.91 -10.96
CA ALA A 52 2.47 -41.96 -11.05
C ALA A 52 2.81 -41.58 -12.50
N ARG A 53 2.55 -42.48 -13.45
CA ARG A 53 2.67 -42.23 -14.90
C ARG A 53 1.43 -41.57 -15.52
N GLY A 54 0.50 -41.08 -14.71
CA GLY A 54 -0.69 -40.36 -15.14
C GLY A 54 -1.83 -41.23 -15.64
N ARG A 55 -1.81 -42.54 -15.37
CA ARG A 55 -2.96 -43.41 -15.68
C ARG A 55 -4.03 -43.25 -14.61
N ARG A 56 -5.29 -43.11 -15.05
CA ARG A 56 -6.43 -43.00 -14.14
C ARG A 56 -6.66 -44.35 -13.47
N VAL A 57 -6.78 -44.33 -12.15
CA VAL A 57 -7.18 -45.49 -11.34
C VAL A 57 -8.62 -45.25 -10.89
N ASP A 58 -9.47 -46.26 -11.09
CA ASP A 58 -10.82 -46.26 -10.54
C ASP A 58 -10.76 -46.69 -9.07
N TRP A 59 -10.62 -45.70 -8.19
CA TRP A 59 -10.56 -45.93 -6.74
C TRP A 59 -11.89 -46.44 -6.18
N ASP A 60 -13.02 -46.08 -6.79
CA ASP A 60 -14.34 -46.57 -6.38
C ASP A 60 -14.47 -48.08 -6.63
N ALA A 61 -14.06 -48.54 -7.82
CA ALA A 61 -13.98 -49.97 -8.12
C ALA A 61 -12.99 -50.69 -7.20
N PHE A 62 -11.82 -50.09 -6.92
CA PHE A 62 -10.81 -50.66 -6.03
C PHE A 62 -11.34 -50.89 -4.60
N PHE A 63 -12.13 -49.96 -4.06
CA PHE A 63 -12.74 -50.07 -2.74
C PHE A 63 -14.12 -50.77 -2.74
N GLY A 64 -14.51 -51.39 -3.86
CA GLY A 64 -15.70 -52.23 -3.96
C GLY A 64 -17.03 -51.46 -4.08
N GLY A 65 -17.00 -50.25 -4.63
CA GLY A 65 -18.19 -49.49 -5.05
C GLY A 65 -19.14 -49.07 -3.92
N ARG A 66 -18.70 -49.12 -2.66
CA ARG A 66 -19.51 -48.71 -1.51
C ARG A 66 -19.20 -47.25 -1.16
N PRO A 67 -20.04 -46.28 -1.59
CA PRO A 67 -19.85 -44.89 -1.19
C PRO A 67 -19.95 -44.79 0.33
N GLY A 68 -18.91 -44.26 0.99
CA GLY A 68 -18.97 -43.88 2.41
C GLY A 68 -18.12 -44.67 3.42
N ARG A 69 -17.14 -45.49 3.00
CA ARG A 69 -16.17 -46.08 3.95
C ARG A 69 -14.77 -45.47 3.93
N SER A 70 -14.52 -44.52 3.03
CA SER A 70 -13.31 -43.71 3.06
C SER A 70 -13.55 -42.56 4.04
N VAL A 71 -13.15 -42.74 5.29
CA VAL A 71 -13.08 -41.64 6.25
C VAL A 71 -12.06 -40.65 5.69
N SER A 72 -12.52 -39.44 5.35
CA SER A 72 -11.60 -38.35 5.03
C SER A 72 -10.80 -38.04 6.29
N VAL A 73 -9.47 -38.11 6.18
CA VAL A 73 -8.56 -37.74 7.24
C VAL A 73 -7.82 -36.50 6.81
N ASP A 74 -7.60 -35.58 7.75
CA ASP A 74 -6.79 -34.40 7.48
C ASP A 74 -5.35 -34.82 7.22
N LEU A 75 -4.86 -34.46 6.04
CA LEU A 75 -3.47 -34.63 5.64
C LEU A 75 -2.75 -33.28 5.70
N PRO A 76 -1.42 -33.26 5.84
CA PRO A 76 -0.65 -32.04 5.66
C PRO A 76 -1.03 -31.35 4.35
N THR A 77 -1.19 -30.03 4.41
CA THR A 77 -1.50 -29.22 3.22
C THR A 77 -0.38 -29.34 2.18
N TYR A 78 -0.71 -29.15 0.91
CA TYR A 78 0.28 -29.12 -0.17
C TYR A 78 1.44 -28.19 0.18
N ALA A 79 2.67 -28.70 0.06
CA ALA A 79 3.88 -27.93 0.32
C ALA A 79 4.16 -26.98 -0.86
N PHE A 80 3.40 -25.88 -0.95
CA PHE A 80 3.63 -24.84 -1.94
C PHE A 80 5.08 -24.35 -1.87
N GLN A 81 5.70 -24.17 -3.05
CA GLN A 81 6.97 -23.48 -3.17
C GLN A 81 6.77 -22.02 -2.77
N ARG A 82 7.37 -21.62 -1.65
CA ARG A 82 7.20 -20.29 -1.05
C ARG A 82 8.22 -19.31 -1.58
N ASP A 83 8.10 -18.98 -2.86
CA ASP A 83 8.87 -17.91 -3.45
C ASP A 83 8.16 -16.57 -3.18
N ARG A 84 8.94 -15.56 -2.80
CA ARG A 84 8.42 -14.21 -2.54
C ARG A 84 8.16 -13.53 -3.89
N TYR A 85 6.90 -13.49 -4.29
CA TYR A 85 6.43 -12.69 -5.42
C TYR A 85 5.70 -11.46 -4.88
N TRP A 86 6.44 -10.37 -4.72
CA TRP A 86 5.92 -9.08 -4.27
C TRP A 86 6.32 -7.99 -5.27
N LEU A 87 5.46 -7.01 -5.49
CA LEU A 87 5.86 -5.77 -6.14
C LEU A 87 6.57 -4.94 -5.08
N ASP A 88 7.90 -4.85 -5.14
CA ASP A 88 8.62 -3.83 -4.39
C ASP A 88 8.31 -2.49 -5.07
N VAL A 89 7.16 -1.91 -4.70
CA VAL A 89 6.88 -0.51 -5.00
C VAL A 89 7.89 0.27 -4.18
N THR A 90 8.98 0.69 -4.80
CA THR A 90 9.74 1.86 -4.34
C THR A 90 8.80 3.05 -4.44
N GLU A 91 7.91 3.17 -3.46
CA GLU A 91 7.07 4.33 -3.27
C GLU A 91 7.93 5.41 -2.62
N ALA A 92 8.78 6.01 -3.44
CA ALA A 92 9.16 7.39 -3.31
C ALA A 92 9.48 7.85 -4.73
N ALA A 93 8.81 8.93 -5.18
CA ALA A 93 9.43 9.83 -6.13
C ALA A 93 10.91 9.96 -5.75
N ALA A 94 11.84 9.90 -6.72
CA ALA A 94 13.28 10.18 -6.54
C ALA A 94 13.55 10.79 -5.15
N ASP A 95 14.04 9.95 -4.22
CA ASP A 95 14.11 10.27 -2.78
C ASP A 95 14.50 11.73 -2.62
N ALA A 96 13.74 12.51 -1.84
CA ALA A 96 13.92 13.95 -1.74
C ALA A 96 15.40 14.31 -1.53
N SER A 97 16.16 13.49 -0.79
CA SER A 97 17.61 13.58 -0.65
C SER A 97 18.40 13.47 -1.96
N GLY A 98 18.06 12.56 -2.87
CA GLY A 98 18.64 12.44 -4.19
C GLY A 98 18.36 13.64 -5.12
N LEU A 99 17.33 14.44 -4.82
CA LEU A 99 17.03 15.71 -5.48
C LEU A 99 17.65 16.94 -4.78
N GLY A 100 18.47 16.72 -3.74
CA GLY A 100 19.06 17.80 -2.94
C GLY A 100 18.09 18.47 -1.96
N LEU A 101 16.93 17.86 -1.72
CA LEU A 101 15.96 18.29 -0.71
C LEU A 101 16.18 17.52 0.59
N THR A 102 15.73 18.07 1.72
CA THR A 102 15.75 17.35 3.00
C THR A 102 14.37 16.75 3.25
N PRO A 103 14.22 15.41 3.38
CA PRO A 103 12.95 14.78 3.73
C PRO A 103 12.38 15.29 5.05
N THR A 104 11.07 15.26 5.17
CA THR A 104 10.34 15.52 6.41
C THR A 104 9.62 14.25 6.85
N ASP A 105 9.65 13.93 8.14
CA ASP A 105 9.00 12.73 8.71
C ASP A 105 7.48 12.91 8.89
N HIS A 106 6.83 13.69 8.01
CA HIS A 106 5.45 14.11 8.17
C HIS A 106 4.55 13.64 7.03
N PRO A 107 3.32 13.16 7.29
CA PRO A 107 2.47 12.64 6.22
C PRO A 107 2.14 13.68 5.14
N ILE A 108 1.78 14.91 5.53
CA ILE A 108 1.32 15.95 4.59
C ILE A 108 2.41 16.94 4.14
N LEU A 109 3.63 16.84 4.69
CA LEU A 109 4.79 17.65 4.33
C LEU A 109 5.89 16.67 3.93
N GLY A 110 6.36 16.74 2.68
CA GLY A 110 7.22 15.69 2.11
C GLY A 110 8.72 16.02 2.16
N ALA A 111 9.09 17.27 1.86
CA ALA A 111 10.48 17.69 1.89
C ALA A 111 10.61 19.21 2.12
N THR A 112 11.83 19.64 2.44
CA THR A 112 12.20 21.04 2.60
C THR A 112 13.45 21.39 1.78
N LEU A 113 13.54 22.65 1.37
CA LEU A 113 14.64 23.26 0.63
C LEU A 113 14.97 24.61 1.25
N ASP A 114 16.20 24.80 1.68
CA ASP A 114 16.71 26.11 2.07
C ASP A 114 17.23 26.83 0.81
N LEU A 115 16.75 28.05 0.57
CA LEU A 115 17.20 28.83 -0.58
C LEU A 115 18.58 29.41 -0.32
N ALA A 116 19.46 29.31 -1.31
CA ALA A 116 20.85 29.76 -1.17
C ALA A 116 21.01 31.29 -1.06
N ASP A 117 19.99 32.05 -1.47
CA ASP A 117 20.00 33.52 -1.55
C ASP A 117 19.27 34.20 -0.38
N GLY A 118 19.21 33.55 0.79
CA GLY A 118 18.62 34.13 2.00
C GLY A 118 18.35 33.09 3.09
N GLU A 119 17.55 33.47 4.09
CA GLU A 119 17.06 32.54 5.13
C GLU A 119 15.64 32.03 4.84
N GLN A 120 15.24 32.01 3.58
CA GLN A 120 13.95 31.49 3.15
C GLN A 120 14.01 29.97 3.02
N THR A 121 13.02 29.30 3.60
CA THR A 121 12.86 27.85 3.51
C THR A 121 11.55 27.53 2.80
N VAL A 122 11.62 26.65 1.81
CA VAL A 122 10.46 26.15 1.05
C VAL A 122 10.19 24.71 1.43
N PHE A 123 9.00 24.44 1.94
CA PHE A 123 8.50 23.10 2.12
C PHE A 123 7.63 22.70 0.94
N THR A 124 7.70 21.43 0.55
CA THR A 124 6.95 20.89 -0.59
C THR A 124 6.30 19.56 -0.25
N SER A 125 5.11 19.33 -0.78
CA SER A 125 4.43 18.04 -0.70
C SER A 125 3.47 17.83 -1.85
N ARG A 126 2.96 16.60 -1.94
CA ARG A 126 1.91 16.22 -2.88
C ARG A 126 0.76 15.58 -2.12
N LEU A 127 -0.40 16.22 -2.15
CA LEU A 127 -1.61 15.71 -1.51
C LEU A 127 -2.51 15.04 -2.56
N SER A 128 -3.07 13.89 -2.23
CA SER A 128 -3.97 13.12 -3.10
C SER A 128 -4.79 12.16 -2.25
N LEU A 129 -6.04 11.92 -2.62
CA LEU A 129 -6.91 10.97 -1.92
C LEU A 129 -6.39 9.53 -1.99
N ARG A 130 -5.53 9.22 -2.98
CA ARG A 130 -4.90 7.89 -3.09
C ARG A 130 -3.86 7.65 -1.99
N THR A 131 -3.08 8.66 -1.64
CA THR A 131 -2.01 8.55 -0.62
C THR A 131 -2.49 8.98 0.76
N HIS A 132 -3.55 9.80 0.83
CA HIS A 132 -4.14 10.30 2.06
C HIS A 132 -5.67 10.08 2.05
N PRO A 133 -6.15 8.83 2.18
CA PRO A 133 -7.58 8.52 2.05
C PRO A 133 -8.47 9.28 3.04
N TRP A 134 -7.97 9.55 4.24
CA TRP A 134 -8.67 10.31 5.29
C TRP A 134 -9.02 11.75 4.89
N LEU A 135 -8.36 12.32 3.86
CA LEU A 135 -8.74 13.64 3.35
C LEU A 135 -10.14 13.64 2.72
N ALA A 136 -10.64 12.48 2.27
CA ALA A 136 -11.99 12.36 1.71
C ALA A 136 -13.10 12.67 2.74
N ASP A 137 -12.79 12.53 4.04
CA ASP A 137 -13.76 12.74 5.12
C ASP A 137 -14.11 14.23 5.31
N HIS A 138 -13.28 15.15 4.80
CA HIS A 138 -13.58 16.59 4.83
C HIS A 138 -14.19 17.07 3.51
N THR A 139 -15.48 16.80 3.35
CA THR A 139 -16.25 17.18 2.18
C THR A 139 -17.30 18.23 2.54
N VAL A 140 -17.29 19.37 1.84
CA VAL A 140 -18.22 20.48 2.04
C VAL A 140 -19.01 20.68 0.75
N ALA A 141 -20.35 20.61 0.84
CA ALA A 141 -21.24 20.71 -0.32
C ALA A 141 -20.82 19.80 -1.50
N GLY A 142 -20.39 18.57 -1.20
CA GLY A 142 -19.97 17.58 -2.19
C GLY A 142 -18.56 17.80 -2.77
N THR A 143 -17.81 18.78 -2.29
CA THR A 143 -16.42 19.04 -2.72
C THR A 143 -15.45 18.66 -1.60
N THR A 144 -14.50 17.77 -1.87
CA THR A 144 -13.44 17.42 -0.92
C THR A 144 -12.39 18.53 -0.84
N LEU A 145 -12.19 19.06 0.37
CA LEU A 145 -11.28 20.17 0.63
C LEU A 145 -10.21 19.75 1.64
N LEU A 146 -9.02 20.34 1.58
CA LEU A 146 -8.13 20.33 2.74
C LEU A 146 -8.81 21.11 3.87
N PRO A 147 -9.02 20.52 5.07
CA PRO A 147 -9.60 21.25 6.19
C PRO A 147 -8.72 22.44 6.59
N GLY A 148 -9.35 23.48 7.15
CA GLY A 148 -8.62 24.65 7.68
C GLY A 148 -7.52 24.27 8.68
N THR A 149 -7.76 23.24 9.49
CA THR A 149 -6.77 22.66 10.41
C THR A 149 -5.59 22.01 9.70
N GLY A 150 -5.75 21.55 8.46
CA GLY A 150 -4.65 21.07 7.64
C GLY A 150 -3.65 22.18 7.32
N PHE A 151 -4.10 23.41 7.04
CA PHE A 151 -3.21 24.56 6.86
C PHE A 151 -2.48 24.94 8.15
N VAL A 152 -3.18 24.84 9.30
CA VAL A 152 -2.56 25.07 10.62
C VAL A 152 -1.47 24.04 10.89
N GLU A 153 -1.72 22.76 10.60
CA GLU A 153 -0.74 21.68 10.74
C GLU A 153 0.52 21.96 9.90
N LEU A 154 0.33 22.36 8.63
CA LEU A 154 1.45 22.72 7.75
C LEU A 154 2.29 23.88 8.33
N ALA A 155 1.62 24.93 8.81
CA ALA A 155 2.26 26.11 9.39
C ALA A 155 3.00 25.78 10.70
N VAL A 156 2.38 25.01 11.59
CA VAL A 156 2.98 24.57 12.86
C VAL A 156 4.22 23.71 12.62
N LEU A 157 4.16 22.74 11.70
CA LEU A 157 5.32 21.87 11.43
C LEU A 157 6.50 22.68 10.88
N ALA A 158 6.25 23.57 9.92
CA ALA A 158 7.27 24.45 9.38
C ALA A 158 7.87 25.36 10.46
N GLY A 159 7.00 25.91 11.32
CA GLY A 159 7.39 26.70 12.46
C GLY A 159 8.27 25.94 13.46
N GLN A 160 7.88 24.73 13.85
CA GLN A 160 8.67 23.88 14.75
C GLN A 160 10.09 23.64 14.23
N ARG A 161 10.22 23.37 12.93
CA ARG A 161 11.51 23.11 12.29
C ARG A 161 12.42 24.34 12.23
N LEU A 162 11.82 25.54 12.23
CA LEU A 162 12.52 26.83 12.15
C LEU A 162 12.57 27.58 13.50
N GLY A 163 12.25 26.91 14.62
CA GLY A 163 12.26 27.53 15.95
C GLY A 163 11.14 28.55 16.21
N CYS A 164 10.12 28.59 15.34
CA CYS A 164 8.94 29.46 15.41
C CYS A 164 7.64 28.65 15.55
N PRO A 165 7.44 27.85 16.62
CA PRO A 165 6.37 26.86 16.70
C PRO A 165 4.97 27.44 16.89
N ARG A 166 4.83 28.75 17.13
CA ARG A 166 3.53 29.40 17.31
C ARG A 166 3.04 29.98 15.99
N VAL A 167 1.81 29.65 15.61
CA VAL A 167 1.08 30.40 14.58
C VAL A 167 0.46 31.63 15.25
N GLU A 168 0.98 32.82 14.92
CA GLU A 168 0.47 34.10 15.44
C GLU A 168 -0.76 34.55 14.65
N GLU A 169 -0.73 34.35 13.34
CA GLU A 169 -1.84 34.63 12.43
C GLU A 169 -1.81 33.63 11.28
N LEU A 170 -2.99 33.20 10.81
CA LEU A 170 -3.14 32.47 9.56
C LEU A 170 -4.48 32.83 8.91
N THR A 171 -4.40 33.50 7.77
CA THR A 171 -5.54 33.85 6.92
C THR A 171 -5.63 32.86 5.76
N LEU A 172 -6.79 32.21 5.62
CA LEU A 172 -7.10 31.34 4.49
C LEU A 172 -7.76 32.17 3.38
N SER A 173 -7.05 32.36 2.27
CA SER A 173 -7.46 33.20 1.13
C SER A 173 -8.31 32.43 0.12
N ALA A 174 -8.07 31.13 -0.04
CA ALA A 174 -8.79 30.27 -0.97
C ALA A 174 -8.81 28.82 -0.46
N PRO A 175 -9.87 28.04 -0.75
CA PRO A 175 -9.91 26.63 -0.42
C PRO A 175 -8.95 25.82 -1.30
N LEU A 176 -8.36 24.76 -0.74
CA LEU A 176 -7.63 23.76 -1.52
C LEU A 176 -8.56 22.59 -1.84
N VAL A 177 -8.99 22.51 -3.10
CA VAL A 177 -9.79 21.39 -3.62
C VAL A 177 -8.88 20.21 -3.92
N LEU A 178 -9.28 19.01 -3.48
CA LEU A 178 -8.55 17.77 -3.74
C LEU A 178 -9.26 16.97 -4.83
N PRO A 179 -8.61 16.72 -5.99
CA PRO A 179 -9.22 15.93 -7.06
C PRO A 179 -9.30 14.45 -6.67
N GLU A 180 -10.33 13.75 -7.18
CA GLU A 180 -10.58 12.34 -6.86
C GLU A 180 -9.43 11.40 -7.29
N ARG A 181 -8.78 11.70 -8.42
CA ARG A 181 -7.81 10.80 -9.08
C ARG A 181 -6.38 11.32 -9.05
N ASP A 182 -6.21 12.63 -9.19
CA ASP A 182 -4.90 13.26 -9.28
C ASP A 182 -4.40 13.73 -7.92
N GLY A 183 -3.27 14.44 -7.93
CA GLY A 183 -2.77 15.13 -6.76
C GLY A 183 -2.73 16.64 -6.96
N VAL A 184 -2.47 17.33 -5.86
CA VAL A 184 -2.08 18.74 -5.85
C VAL A 184 -0.68 18.84 -5.27
N ARG A 185 0.18 19.63 -5.91
CA ARG A 185 1.46 20.03 -5.33
C ARG A 185 1.20 21.20 -4.41
N VAL A 186 1.76 21.15 -3.22
CA VAL A 186 1.67 22.20 -2.20
C VAL A 186 3.07 22.74 -1.94
N GLN A 187 3.19 24.05 -1.84
CA GLN A 187 4.39 24.73 -1.40
C GLN A 187 4.08 25.62 -0.19
N LEU A 188 4.89 25.48 0.85
CA LEU A 188 4.91 26.39 1.99
C LEU A 188 6.19 27.20 1.89
N VAL A 189 6.07 28.52 1.84
CA VAL A 189 7.23 29.42 1.80
C VAL A 189 7.32 30.13 3.13
N VAL A 190 8.41 29.90 3.88
CA VAL A 190 8.67 30.59 5.14
C VAL A 190 9.80 31.57 4.93
N GLY A 191 9.52 32.86 5.14
CA GLY A 191 10.48 33.94 4.98
C GLY A 191 11.53 34.01 6.09
N GLU A 192 12.41 34.99 5.94
CA GLU A 192 13.44 35.32 6.93
C GLU A 192 12.82 35.76 8.25
N ALA A 193 13.58 35.60 9.34
CA ALA A 193 13.16 36.11 10.64
C ALA A 193 13.26 37.65 10.67
N ASP A 194 12.21 38.30 11.14
CA ASP A 194 12.26 39.72 11.49
C ASP A 194 13.08 39.95 12.78
N GLY A 195 13.25 41.22 13.18
CA GLY A 195 13.98 41.57 14.40
C GLY A 195 13.38 41.01 15.71
N ALA A 196 12.14 40.49 15.68
CA ALA A 196 11.48 39.83 16.80
C ALA A 196 11.51 38.29 16.67
N GLY A 197 12.19 37.74 15.66
CA GLY A 197 12.25 36.31 15.36
C GLY A 197 11.00 35.77 14.66
N ARG A 198 10.06 36.62 14.21
CA ARG A 198 8.86 36.17 13.50
C ARG A 198 9.15 35.94 12.04
N ARG A 199 8.47 34.98 11.42
CA ARG A 199 8.64 34.62 10.01
C ARG A 199 7.30 34.67 9.30
N ALA A 200 7.23 35.34 8.15
CA ALA A 200 6.07 35.25 7.28
C ALA A 200 5.96 33.83 6.71
N VAL A 201 4.73 33.32 6.56
CA VAL A 201 4.45 32.03 5.91
C VAL A 201 3.38 32.20 4.85
N ASP A 202 3.63 31.70 3.64
CA ASP A 202 2.67 31.66 2.55
C ASP A 202 2.46 30.21 2.07
N VAL A 203 1.22 29.85 1.77
CA VAL A 203 0.84 28.51 1.28
C VAL A 203 0.32 28.63 -0.13
N TYR A 204 0.88 27.84 -1.03
CA TYR A 204 0.49 27.78 -2.43
C TYR A 204 0.15 26.35 -2.83
N ALA A 205 -0.76 26.20 -3.79
CA ALA A 205 -0.95 24.92 -4.46
C ALA A 205 -1.14 25.05 -5.97
N ARG A 206 -0.90 23.94 -6.67
CA ARG A 206 -1.28 23.76 -8.07
C ARG A 206 -1.63 22.30 -8.35
N PRO A 207 -2.45 22.01 -9.37
CA PRO A 207 -2.66 20.63 -9.82
C PRO A 207 -1.34 19.94 -10.20
N ASP A 208 -1.24 18.65 -9.89
CA ASP A 208 -0.07 17.83 -10.24
C ASP A 208 -0.05 17.43 -11.73
N GLY A 209 -1.23 17.38 -12.37
CA GLY A 209 -1.48 16.86 -13.72
C GLY A 209 -1.55 17.89 -14.85
N GLY A 210 -0.77 18.97 -14.79
CA GLY A 210 -0.59 19.81 -15.97
C GLY A 210 0.27 19.05 -16.99
N ASP A 211 -0.28 18.72 -18.16
CA ASP A 211 0.45 18.08 -19.26
C ASP A 211 1.84 18.73 -19.41
N GLU A 212 2.90 17.97 -19.16
CA GLU A 212 4.29 18.42 -19.36
C GLU A 212 4.64 18.44 -20.86
N THR A 213 3.64 18.33 -21.74
CA THR A 213 3.81 18.54 -23.16
C THR A 213 4.26 19.99 -23.41
N PRO A 214 5.33 20.21 -24.20
CA PRO A 214 5.69 21.54 -24.67
C PRO A 214 4.50 22.15 -25.42
N GLY A 215 3.87 23.20 -24.86
CA GLY A 215 2.69 23.86 -25.42
C GLY A 215 1.38 23.72 -24.64
N ALA A 216 1.34 22.93 -23.55
CA ALA A 216 0.18 22.92 -22.65
C ALA A 216 -0.08 24.31 -22.03
N VAL A 217 -1.37 24.63 -21.87
CA VAL A 217 -1.92 25.94 -21.50
C VAL A 217 -1.24 26.50 -20.24
N ALA A 218 -0.73 27.73 -20.30
CA ALA A 218 0.02 28.38 -19.20
C ALA A 218 -0.77 28.47 -17.88
N GLU A 219 -2.10 28.50 -17.95
CA GLU A 219 -3.01 28.62 -16.80
C GLU A 219 -2.93 27.40 -15.85
N ALA A 220 -2.71 26.19 -16.36
CA ALA A 220 -2.60 24.97 -15.53
C ALA A 220 -1.30 24.90 -14.70
N ARG A 221 -0.34 25.80 -14.97
CA ARG A 221 0.97 25.84 -14.29
C ARG A 221 1.03 26.89 -13.18
N GLN A 222 0.00 27.72 -13.04
CA GLN A 222 0.00 28.83 -12.09
C GLN A 222 -0.25 28.34 -10.66
N TRP A 223 0.59 28.79 -9.73
CA TRP A 223 0.39 28.58 -8.31
C TRP A 223 -0.76 29.47 -7.80
N THR A 224 -1.68 28.89 -7.04
CA THR A 224 -2.74 29.60 -6.34
C THR A 224 -2.31 29.85 -4.90
N ALA A 225 -2.41 31.11 -4.44
CA ALA A 225 -2.16 31.45 -3.04
C ALA A 225 -3.36 31.06 -2.18
N LEU A 226 -3.15 30.14 -1.23
CA LEU A 226 -4.20 29.53 -0.42
C LEU A 226 -4.28 30.14 0.97
N ALA A 227 -3.14 30.44 1.59
CA ALA A 227 -3.09 31.00 2.93
C ALA A 227 -1.84 31.84 3.14
N LYS A 228 -1.93 32.79 4.06
CA LYS A 228 -0.83 33.66 4.49
C LYS A 228 -0.87 33.84 6.00
N GLY A 229 0.29 33.95 6.62
CA GLY A 229 0.36 34.04 8.08
C GLY A 229 1.70 34.49 8.62
N VAL A 230 1.79 34.45 9.94
CA VAL A 230 2.99 34.78 10.70
C VAL A 230 3.27 33.67 11.70
N LEU A 231 4.47 33.12 11.64
CA LEU A 231 5.03 32.19 12.61
C LEU A 231 5.88 32.97 13.60
N ALA A 232 5.86 32.57 14.87
CA ALA A 232 6.58 33.27 15.91
C ALA A 232 7.29 32.30 16.86
N PRO A 233 8.40 32.74 17.51
CA PRO A 233 9.08 31.97 18.53
C PRO A 233 8.11 31.57 19.65
N ALA A 234 8.41 30.48 20.35
CA ALA A 234 7.63 30.12 21.54
C ALA A 234 7.54 31.33 22.47
N ALA A 235 6.34 31.64 22.95
CA ALA A 235 6.22 32.66 23.98
C ALA A 235 7.01 32.18 25.20
N GLY A 236 7.74 33.08 25.88
CA GLY A 236 8.17 32.80 27.24
C GLY A 236 6.94 32.40 28.07
N THR A 237 7.15 31.74 29.22
CA THR A 237 6.10 31.25 30.14
C THR A 237 5.18 32.34 30.75
N GLY A 238 5.05 33.50 30.12
CA GLY A 238 4.13 34.58 30.44
C GLY A 238 2.70 34.23 30.04
N THR A 239 1.88 34.03 31.07
CA THR A 239 0.42 34.01 31.12
C THR A 239 -0.29 33.70 29.80
N ALA A 240 -0.77 32.46 29.67
CA ALA A 240 -1.83 32.10 28.74
C ALA A 240 -2.86 33.24 28.68
N ALA A 241 -3.02 33.84 27.50
CA ALA A 241 -4.04 34.84 27.26
C ALA A 241 -5.40 34.25 27.68
N ASP A 242 -6.03 34.84 28.71
CA ASP A 242 -7.39 34.61 29.19
C ASP A 242 -7.99 33.22 28.87
N GLY A 243 -7.28 32.16 29.25
CA GLY A 243 -7.79 30.81 29.16
C GLY A 243 -9.00 30.67 30.09
N LEU A 244 -10.00 29.89 29.68
CA LEU A 244 -11.07 29.48 30.58
C LEU A 244 -10.43 28.80 31.80
N PRO A 245 -10.51 29.38 33.01
CA PRO A 245 -9.76 28.91 34.17
C PRO A 245 -10.21 27.52 34.65
N VAL A 246 -11.37 27.06 34.17
CA VAL A 246 -11.97 25.75 34.44
C VAL A 246 -12.56 25.21 33.13
N TRP A 247 -12.31 23.93 32.83
CA TRP A 247 -12.89 23.20 31.70
C TRP A 247 -13.61 21.92 32.18
N PRO A 248 -14.87 21.68 31.78
CA PRO A 248 -15.73 22.58 31.00
C PRO A 248 -16.10 23.85 31.79
N PRO A 249 -16.42 24.96 31.11
CA PRO A 249 -16.82 26.21 31.78
C PRO A 249 -18.00 25.99 32.73
N THR A 250 -18.01 26.70 33.86
CA THR A 250 -19.13 26.64 34.82
C THR A 250 -20.44 26.99 34.11
N GLY A 251 -21.44 26.10 34.20
CA GLY A 251 -22.72 26.26 33.53
C GLY A 251 -22.77 25.75 32.08
N ALA A 252 -21.70 25.11 31.58
CA ALA A 252 -21.75 24.40 30.31
C ALA A 252 -22.80 23.27 30.35
N SER A 253 -23.53 23.12 29.24
CA SER A 253 -24.47 22.02 29.03
C SER A 253 -23.97 21.15 27.89
N GLU A 254 -24.12 19.84 28.04
CA GLU A 254 -23.74 18.87 27.01
C GLU A 254 -24.74 18.93 25.85
N VAL A 255 -24.22 18.93 24.61
CA VAL A 255 -25.03 18.92 23.39
C VAL A 255 -24.88 17.55 22.73
N PRO A 256 -25.98 16.80 22.51
CA PRO A 256 -25.94 15.53 21.80
C PRO A 256 -25.42 15.70 20.37
N LEU A 257 -24.55 14.79 19.93
CA LEU A 257 -23.96 14.80 18.59
C LEU A 257 -24.75 13.96 17.57
N ASP A 258 -25.76 13.21 18.02
CA ASP A 258 -26.62 12.41 17.14
C ASP A 258 -27.28 13.29 16.07
N GLY A 259 -27.11 12.92 14.80
CA GLY A 259 -27.61 13.68 13.65
C GLY A 259 -27.02 15.09 13.53
N ALA A 260 -25.90 15.40 14.19
CA ALA A 260 -25.21 16.69 14.02
C ALA A 260 -24.59 16.81 12.63
N TYR A 261 -23.95 15.76 12.13
CA TYR A 261 -23.35 15.74 10.80
C TYR A 261 -24.39 15.79 9.68
N ASP A 262 -25.59 15.22 9.87
CA ASP A 262 -26.68 15.30 8.88
C ASP A 262 -27.23 16.74 8.69
N ARG A 263 -26.90 17.65 9.62
CA ARG A 263 -27.33 19.05 9.61
C ARG A 263 -26.27 20.02 9.07
N LEU A 264 -25.06 19.53 8.79
CA LEU A 264 -23.93 20.30 8.24
C LEU A 264 -23.76 20.02 6.74
#